data_AF-A0A6L6F722-F1
#
_entry.id   AF-A0A6L6F722-F1
#
_cell.length_a   1.000
_cell.length_b   1.000
_cell.length_c   1.000
_cell.angle_alpha   90.00
_cell.angle_beta   90.00
_cell.angle_gamma   90.00
#
_symmetry.space_group_name_H-M   'P 1'
#
loop_
_entity.id
_entity.type
_entity.pdbx_description
1 polymer ?
#
loop_
_entity_poly.entity_id
_entity_poly.type
_entity_poly.pdbx_seq_one_letter_code
_entity_poly.pdbx_strand_id
1 'polypeptide(L)' 'MKIAVCVKQVPDSWAEKKMVNGVLDRENVDAVLNDLDEYAVEEALRIAEAHGGNEDGGPHSVTVISMGP' A
#
# COMPACT_ATOMS: atom_id res chain seq x y z
N MET A 1 3.81 -4.60 19.81
CA MET A 1 2.48 -4.31 19.20
C MET A 1 2.45 -4.84 17.77
N LYS A 2 1.32 -5.34 17.28
CA LYS A 2 1.22 -5.86 15.90
C LYS A 2 0.21 -5.04 15.12
N ILE A 3 0.63 -4.41 14.03
CA ILE A 3 -0.22 -3.57 13.18
C ILE A 3 -0.36 -4.28 11.84
N ALA A 4 -1.60 -4.46 11.37
CA ALA A 4 -1.88 -4.92 10.02
C ALA A 4 -2.32 -3.71 9.18
N VAL A 5 -1.66 -3.49 8.05
CA VAL A 5 -2.01 -2.43 7.10
C VAL A 5 -2.55 -3.08 5.84
N CYS A 6 -3.83 -2.83 5.55
CA CYS A 6 -4.42 -3.23 4.29
C CYS A 6 -3.95 -2.28 3.19
N VAL A 7 -3.34 -2.82 2.15
CA VAL A 7 -2.87 -2.05 1.00
C VAL A 7 -3.46 -2.59 -0.30
N LYS A 8 -3.46 -1.76 -1.32
CA LYS A 8 -3.98 -2.07 -2.64
C LYS A 8 -3.04 -1.57 -3.72
N GLN A 9 -2.70 -2.46 -4.64
CA GLN A 9 -2.12 -2.10 -5.91
C GLN A 9 -3.22 -1.53 -6.82
N VAL A 10 -2.99 -0.36 -7.40
CA VAL A 10 -3.89 0.35 -8.31
C VAL A 10 -3.12 0.86 -9.53
N PRO A 11 -3.79 1.14 -10.67
CA PRO A 11 -3.17 1.88 -11.75
C PRO A 11 -2.76 3.27 -11.26
N ASP A 12 -1.66 3.82 -11.77
CA ASP A 12 -1.23 5.17 -11.44
C ASP A 12 -2.35 6.19 -11.70
N SER A 13 -2.74 6.90 -10.64
CA SER A 13 -3.77 7.93 -10.66
C SER A 13 -3.39 9.13 -11.52
N TRP A 14 -2.10 9.32 -11.82
CA TRP A 14 -1.60 10.38 -12.70
C TRP A 14 -1.52 9.96 -14.17
N ALA A 15 -1.62 8.67 -14.47
CA ALA A 15 -1.64 8.17 -15.83
C ALA A 15 -2.88 8.66 -16.62
N GLU A 16 -2.74 8.71 -17.94
CA GLU A 16 -3.83 9.00 -18.86
C GLU A 16 -4.86 7.86 -18.79
N LYS A 17 -6.12 8.18 -18.45
CA LYS A 17 -7.19 7.17 -18.38
C LYS A 17 -7.69 6.85 -19.79
N LYS A 18 -7.46 5.61 -20.25
CA LYS A 18 -7.97 5.09 -21.52
C LYS A 18 -8.96 3.97 -21.27
N MET A 19 -9.95 3.85 -22.15
CA MET A 19 -10.91 2.75 -22.14
C MET A 19 -10.58 1.80 -23.30
N VAL A 20 -10.55 0.50 -23.02
CA VAL A 20 -10.38 -0.58 -24.01
C VAL A 20 -11.49 -1.60 -23.78
N ASN A 21 -12.26 -1.90 -24.82
CA ASN A 21 -13.35 -2.89 -24.78
C ASN A 21 -14.36 -2.68 -23.63
N GLY A 22 -14.62 -1.43 -23.24
CA GLY A 22 -15.59 -1.08 -22.20
C GLY A 22 -15.06 -1.15 -20.76
N VAL A 23 -13.76 -1.42 -20.56
CA VAL A 23 -13.09 -1.36 -19.25
C VAL A 23 -11.91 -0.39 -19.29
N LEU A 24 -11.46 0.07 -18.12
CA LEU A 24 -10.27 0.90 -18.00
C LEU A 24 -9.03 0.08 -18.42
N ASP A 25 -8.16 0.67 -19.23
CA ASP A 25 -6.86 0.10 -19.56
C ASP A 25 -5.96 0.12 -18.33
N ARG A 26 -5.73 -1.06 -17.75
CA ARG A 26 -4.87 -1.26 -16.57
C ARG A 26 -3.59 -2.00 -16.92
N GLU A 27 -3.41 -2.41 -18.18
CA GLU A 27 -2.25 -3.18 -18.63
C GLU A 27 -1.13 -2.26 -19.15
N ASN A 28 -1.49 -1.12 -19.73
CA ASN A 28 -0.54 -0.18 -20.34
C ASN A 28 -0.19 1.01 -19.43
N VAL A 29 -0.42 0.89 -18.12
CA VAL A 29 -0.10 1.91 -17.11
C VAL A 29 0.57 1.26 -15.91
N ASP A 30 1.39 2.02 -15.20
CA ASP A 30 2.12 1.50 -14.05
C ASP A 30 1.16 1.10 -12.92
N ALA A 31 1.47 -0.02 -12.28
CA ALA A 31 0.75 -0.51 -11.11
C ALA A 31 1.48 -0.03 -9.84
N VAL A 32 0.86 0.91 -9.13
CA VAL A 32 1.43 1.60 -7.97
C VAL A 32 0.68 1.24 -6.68
N LEU A 33 1.28 1.57 -5.53
CA LEU A 33 0.56 1.56 -4.26
C LEU A 33 -0.48 2.67 -4.29
N ASN A 34 -1.70 2.41 -3.82
CA ASN A 34 -2.71 3.46 -3.68
C ASN A 34 -2.20 4.57 -2.75
N ASP A 35 -2.30 5.83 -3.18
CA ASP A 35 -1.75 7.00 -2.48
C ASP A 35 -2.21 7.09 -1.01
N LEU A 36 -3.45 6.70 -0.71
CA LEU A 36 -3.96 6.71 0.68
C LEU A 36 -3.35 5.59 1.54
N ASP A 37 -2.96 4.49 0.90
CA ASP A 37 -2.37 3.35 1.59
C ASP A 37 -0.91 3.65 1.92
N GLU A 38 -0.22 4.51 1.15
CA GLU A 38 1.09 5.05 1.52
C GLU A 38 1.03 5.77 2.87
N TYR A 39 0.01 6.60 3.09
CA TYR A 39 -0.20 7.28 4.36
C TYR A 39 -0.51 6.31 5.50
N ALA A 40 -1.26 5.24 5.23
CA ALA A 40 -1.56 4.22 6.22
C ALA A 40 -0.30 3.42 6.64
N VAL A 41 0.58 3.10 5.68
CA VAL A 41 1.87 2.47 5.94
C VAL A 41 2.76 3.41 6.76
N GLU A 42 2.88 4.67 6.35
CA GLU A 42 3.69 5.68 7.04
C GLU A 42 3.23 5.87 8.49
N GLU A 43 1.91 5.98 8.73
CA GLU A 43 1.40 6.17 10.09
C GLU A 43 1.63 4.91 10.96
N ALA A 44 1.51 3.71 10.37
CA ALA A 44 1.85 2.48 11.09
C ALA A 44 3.33 2.43 11.48
N LEU A 45 4.22 2.90 10.62
CA LEU A 45 5.66 3.01 10.92
C LEU A 45 5.92 4.00 12.05
N ARG A 46 5.34 5.21 11.98
CA ARG A 46 5.47 6.22 13.04
C ARG A 46 4.97 5.72 14.39
N ILE A 47 3.84 5.02 14.40
CA ILE A 47 3.30 4.40 15.61
C ILE A 47 4.30 3.36 16.15
N ALA A 48 4.89 2.51 15.30
CA ALA A 48 5.85 1.52 15.77
C ALA A 48 7.15 2.16 16.30
N GLU A 49 7.69 3.16 15.61
CA GLU A 49 8.87 3.93 16.02
C GLU A 49 8.68 4.62 17.37
N ALA A 50 7.53 5.28 17.56
CA ALA A 50 7.16 5.93 18.82
C ALA A 50 7.08 4.95 20.01
N HIS A 51 6.97 3.65 19.74
CA HIS A 51 6.88 2.60 20.75
C HIS A 51 8.12 1.70 20.81
N GLY A 52 9.25 2.09 20.19
CA GLY A 52 10.52 1.36 20.28
C GLY A 52 10.97 0.65 19.01
N GLY A 53 10.39 0.99 17.86
CA GLY A 53 10.81 0.49 16.54
C GLY A 53 10.19 -0.85 16.17
N ASN A 54 10.37 -1.25 14.89
CA ASN A 54 9.81 -2.47 14.29
C ASN A 54 10.88 -3.38 13.67
N GLU A 55 12.08 -3.40 14.26
CA GLU A 55 13.20 -4.24 13.80
C GLU A 55 12.86 -5.74 13.82
N ASP A 56 13.50 -6.51 12.94
CA ASP A 56 13.28 -7.95 12.82
C ASP A 56 13.60 -8.69 14.14
N GLY A 57 12.60 -9.38 14.68
CA GLY A 57 12.69 -10.04 15.99
C GLY A 57 12.37 -9.13 17.19
N GLY A 58 12.08 -7.85 16.95
CA GLY A 58 11.63 -6.89 17.95
C GLY A 58 10.20 -7.11 18.46
N PRO A 59 9.79 -6.38 19.52
CA PRO A 59 8.46 -6.55 20.14
C PRO A 59 7.31 -5.93 19.34
N HIS A 60 7.60 -5.14 18.30
CA HIS A 60 6.61 -4.54 17.41
C HIS A 60 6.81 -4.98 15.96
N SER A 61 5.70 -5.15 15.24
CA SER A 61 5.74 -5.50 13.82
C SER A 61 4.64 -4.76 13.05
N VAL A 62 4.96 -4.36 11.82
CA VAL A 62 4.00 -3.85 10.84
C VAL A 62 3.92 -4.89 9.73
N THR A 63 2.73 -5.44 9.51
CA THR A 63 2.47 -6.44 8.47
C THR A 63 1.55 -5.84 7.42
N VAL A 64 2.02 -5.84 6.18
CA VAL A 64 1.25 -5.34 5.05
C VAL A 64 0.47 -6.49 4.43
N ILE A 65 -0.82 -6.27 4.15
CA ILE A 65 -1.74 -7.27 3.58
C ILE A 65 -2.35 -6.69 2.31
N SER A 66 -2.19 -7.41 1.20
CA SER A 66 -2.82 -7.08 -0.08
C SER A 66 -3.61 -8.28 -0.60
N MET A 67 -4.68 -8.00 -1.34
CA MET A 67 -5.45 -9.01 -2.07
C MET A 67 -5.61 -8.51 -3.51
N GLY A 68 -5.02 -9.24 -4.45
CA GLY A 68 -5.05 -8.93 -5.87
C GLY A 68 -4.78 -10.18 -6.70
N PRO A 69 -4.97 -10.10 -8.03
CA PRO A 69 -4.52 -11.13 -8.96
C PRO A 69 -2.99 -11.28 -8.97
#